data_AF-A6N6G8-F1
#
_entry.id   AF-A6N6G8-F1
#
_cell.length_a   1.000
_cell.length_b   1.000
_cell.length_c   1.000
_cell.angle_alpha   90.00
_cell.angle_beta   90.00
_cell.angle_gamma   90.00
#
_symmetry.space_group_name_H-M   'P 1'
#
loop_
_entity.id
_entity.type
_entity.pdbx_description
1 polymer ?
#
loop_
_entity_poly.entity_id
_entity_poly.type
_entity_poly.pdbx_seq_one_letter_code
_entity_poly.pdbx_strand_id
1 'polypeptide(L)'
;QEEMGMDIAKLEFDFMGTSVICRSGSPLILADLKKVSVSKARAIIVLASDENADQSDARALRVVLSLTGVKEGLRGHVVVEMSDLDNEPLVKLVGGELIETVVAHDVIGRLMIQCALQPGLAQIWEDILGFENAEFYIKRWPQLDSVPFEDVLVSFPDAIPCGVKVAADGGKIIINPDDSYVLKEGDEILVIAEDDDTYAPGPLPEVSKGLFPRITDPPKYPEKILFCGWRRDIDDMIMVLEALLAPGSELWMFNEVPEKDRERKLTDGGLDISGLENIKLVHHVGNAVIRRHLEGLLEKFDSILILADESVEDSIVHSDSRSLATLLLIR
;
A
#
# COMPACT_ATOMS: atom_id res chain seq x y z
N GLN A 1 23.00 -19.91 -14.26
CA GLN A 1 23.03 -18.68 -15.07
C GLN A 1 21.92 -18.67 -16.11
N GLU A 2 21.54 -19.85 -16.64
CA GLU A 2 20.56 -19.98 -17.73
C GLU A 2 19.10 -19.93 -17.28
N GLU A 3 18.74 -20.46 -16.11
CA GLU A 3 17.32 -20.72 -15.77
C GLU A 3 16.45 -19.46 -15.69
N MET A 4 16.79 -18.48 -14.83
CA MET A 4 15.99 -17.25 -14.71
C MET A 4 16.00 -16.39 -15.98
N GLY A 5 17.13 -16.36 -16.70
CA GLY A 5 17.20 -15.65 -17.99
C GLY A 5 16.35 -16.32 -19.08
N MET A 6 16.28 -17.66 -19.06
CA MET A 6 15.39 -18.42 -19.93
C MET A 6 13.93 -18.24 -19.54
N ASP A 7 13.61 -18.14 -18.25
CA ASP A 7 12.24 -17.94 -17.78
C ASP A 7 11.73 -16.55 -18.15
N ILE A 8 12.55 -15.51 -17.99
CA ILE A 8 12.23 -14.16 -18.48
C ILE A 8 11.98 -14.17 -20.00
N ALA A 9 12.80 -14.90 -20.77
CA ALA A 9 12.62 -15.02 -22.22
C ALA A 9 11.35 -15.77 -22.63
N LYS A 10 10.78 -16.61 -21.76
CA LYS A 10 9.52 -17.35 -22.02
C LYS A 10 8.28 -16.50 -21.75
N LEU A 11 8.38 -15.45 -20.94
CA LEU A 11 7.22 -14.69 -20.47
C LEU A 11 6.72 -13.62 -21.46
N GLU A 12 7.28 -13.54 -22.67
CA GLU A 12 6.87 -12.63 -23.77
C GLU A 12 6.62 -11.17 -23.34
N PHE A 13 7.36 -10.68 -22.33
CA PHE A 13 7.22 -9.29 -21.88
C PHE A 13 7.71 -8.29 -22.93
N ASP A 14 6.98 -7.18 -23.09
CA ASP A 14 7.51 -6.00 -23.77
C ASP A 14 8.40 -5.22 -22.80
N PHE A 15 9.71 -5.24 -23.05
CA PHE A 15 10.67 -4.54 -22.21
C PHE A 15 10.76 -3.04 -22.50
N MET A 16 10.10 -2.54 -23.57
CA MET A 16 10.09 -1.11 -23.94
C MET A 16 11.52 -0.50 -24.00
N GLY A 17 12.49 -1.28 -24.48
CA GLY A 17 13.90 -0.88 -24.56
C GLY A 17 14.75 -1.11 -23.30
N THR A 18 14.15 -1.58 -22.20
CA THR A 18 14.87 -1.92 -20.95
C THR A 18 15.69 -3.19 -21.11
N SER A 19 16.97 -3.15 -20.70
CA SER A 19 17.85 -4.32 -20.70
C SER A 19 17.90 -4.96 -19.32
N VAL A 20 17.52 -6.24 -19.22
CA VAL A 20 17.61 -7.02 -17.97
C VAL A 20 18.89 -7.86 -17.95
N ILE A 21 19.66 -7.77 -16.86
CA ILE A 21 20.94 -8.47 -16.71
C ILE A 21 20.91 -9.34 -15.45
N CYS A 22 20.99 -10.67 -15.61
CA CYS A 22 20.98 -11.60 -14.48
C CYS A 22 22.40 -11.91 -13.98
N ARG A 23 22.56 -12.01 -12.66
CA ARG A 23 23.79 -12.48 -11.99
C ARG A 23 23.41 -13.46 -10.87
N SER A 24 24.26 -14.47 -10.68
CA SER A 24 24.14 -15.40 -9.55
C SER A 24 25.07 -14.95 -8.43
N GLY A 25 24.53 -14.85 -7.22
CA GLY A 25 25.28 -14.46 -6.04
C GLY A 25 24.39 -14.30 -4.81
N SER A 26 25.01 -14.01 -3.67
CA SER A 26 24.31 -13.70 -2.42
C SER A 26 24.38 -12.21 -2.12
N PRO A 27 23.28 -11.55 -1.73
CA PRO A 27 23.30 -10.16 -1.28
C PRO A 27 24.09 -9.96 0.02
N LEU A 28 24.44 -11.04 0.73
CA LEU A 28 25.25 -11.03 1.94
C LEU A 28 26.76 -11.08 1.65
N ILE A 29 27.15 -11.25 0.39
CA ILE A 29 28.55 -11.36 -0.03
C ILE A 29 28.93 -10.10 -0.82
N LEU A 30 29.83 -9.28 -0.25
CA LEU A 30 30.29 -8.03 -0.89
C LEU A 30 30.88 -8.25 -2.30
N ALA A 31 31.58 -9.38 -2.52
CA ALA A 31 32.11 -9.71 -3.84
C ALA A 31 31.02 -9.90 -4.90
N ASP A 32 29.83 -10.38 -4.50
CA ASP A 32 28.69 -10.57 -5.39
C ASP A 32 27.97 -9.26 -5.66
N LEU A 33 27.80 -8.42 -4.64
CA LEU A 33 27.25 -7.07 -4.81
C LEU A 33 28.08 -6.20 -5.78
N LYS A 34 29.41 -6.40 -5.81
CA LYS A 34 30.29 -5.74 -6.79
C LYS A 34 30.02 -6.18 -8.23
N LYS A 35 29.57 -7.42 -8.46
CA LYS A 35 29.24 -7.93 -9.81
C LYS A 35 28.07 -7.16 -10.45
N VAL A 36 27.19 -6.60 -9.62
CA VAL A 36 26.01 -5.82 -10.04
C VAL A 36 26.18 -4.31 -9.87
N SER A 37 27.40 -3.85 -9.57
CA SER A 37 27.70 -2.41 -9.37
C SER A 37 26.82 -1.73 -8.32
N VAL A 38 26.59 -2.39 -7.18
CA VAL A 38 25.66 -1.92 -6.12
C VAL A 38 25.84 -0.45 -5.73
N SER A 39 27.09 0.04 -5.63
CA SER A 39 27.41 1.40 -5.20
C SER A 39 26.96 2.48 -6.20
N LYS A 40 26.69 2.10 -7.46
CA LYS A 40 26.29 3.01 -8.55
C LYS A 40 24.80 2.99 -8.86
N ALA A 41 24.04 2.06 -8.27
CA ALA A 41 22.62 1.91 -8.52
C ALA A 41 21.85 3.15 -8.03
N ARG A 42 20.84 3.59 -8.81
CA ARG A 42 19.93 4.69 -8.42
C ARG A 42 18.93 4.26 -7.35
N ALA A 43 18.59 2.98 -7.34
CA ALA A 43 17.69 2.31 -6.41
C ALA A 43 18.11 0.85 -6.32
N ILE A 44 17.95 0.26 -5.14
CA ILE A 44 18.15 -1.18 -4.88
C ILE A 44 16.85 -1.70 -4.30
N ILE A 45 16.27 -2.74 -4.88
CA ILE A 45 15.02 -3.34 -4.40
C ILE A 45 15.35 -4.68 -3.76
N VAL A 46 14.99 -4.82 -2.48
CA VAL A 46 15.10 -6.07 -1.71
C VAL A 46 13.72 -6.70 -1.69
N LEU A 47 13.52 -7.71 -2.53
CA LEU A 47 12.27 -8.46 -2.60
C LEU A 47 12.15 -9.42 -1.43
N ALA A 48 10.91 -9.60 -0.96
CA ALA A 48 10.55 -10.65 -0.02
C ALA A 48 10.81 -12.03 -0.65
N SER A 49 11.03 -13.03 0.20
CA SER A 49 11.09 -14.42 -0.23
C SER A 49 9.76 -15.12 0.01
N ASP A 50 9.47 -16.14 -0.79
CA ASP A 50 8.31 -17.04 -0.61
C ASP A 50 8.38 -17.92 0.67
N GLU A 51 9.31 -17.62 1.58
CA GLU A 51 9.38 -18.24 2.90
C GLU A 51 8.32 -17.61 3.83
N ASN A 52 8.12 -18.18 5.01
CA ASN A 52 7.28 -17.55 6.03
C ASN A 52 7.80 -16.12 6.33
N ALA A 53 6.87 -15.20 6.62
CA ALA A 53 7.15 -13.78 6.82
C ALA A 53 8.31 -13.47 7.77
N ASP A 54 8.42 -14.16 8.92
CA ASP A 54 9.53 -13.96 9.86
C ASP A 54 10.89 -14.28 9.23
N GLN A 55 10.96 -15.33 8.40
CA GLN A 55 12.20 -15.74 7.74
C GLN A 55 12.54 -14.78 6.60
N SER A 56 11.52 -14.35 5.85
CA SER A 56 11.64 -13.33 4.80
C SER A 56 12.18 -12.01 5.36
N ASP A 57 11.61 -11.52 6.45
CA ASP A 57 12.00 -10.25 7.08
C ASP A 57 13.38 -10.36 7.77
N ALA A 58 13.69 -11.50 8.39
CA ALA A 58 15.03 -11.75 8.93
C ALA A 58 16.10 -11.76 7.82
N ARG A 59 15.76 -12.25 6.62
CA ARG A 59 16.62 -12.16 5.43
C ARG A 59 16.73 -10.72 4.96
N ALA A 60 15.63 -9.99 4.86
CA ALA A 60 15.62 -8.58 4.47
C ALA A 60 16.52 -7.73 5.38
N LEU A 61 16.41 -7.90 6.70
CA LEU A 61 17.28 -7.26 7.69
C LEU A 61 18.77 -7.55 7.45
N ARG A 62 19.13 -8.82 7.18
CA ARG A 62 20.52 -9.20 6.89
C ARG A 62 21.03 -8.58 5.58
N VAL A 63 20.17 -8.45 4.58
CA VAL A 63 20.50 -7.77 3.32
C VAL A 63 20.75 -6.28 3.57
N VAL A 64 19.87 -5.62 4.32
CA VAL A 64 20.04 -4.21 4.71
C VAL A 64 21.38 -4.00 5.44
N LEU A 65 21.72 -4.84 6.42
CA LEU A 65 23.03 -4.80 7.10
C LEU A 65 24.23 -4.97 6.15
N SER A 66 24.11 -5.82 5.13
CA SER A 66 25.17 -6.01 4.13
C SER A 66 25.32 -4.79 3.23
N LEU A 67 24.19 -4.17 2.84
CA LEU A 67 24.15 -2.96 2.02
C LEU A 67 24.71 -1.75 2.75
N THR A 68 24.37 -1.56 4.02
CA THR A 68 24.96 -0.49 4.87
C THR A 68 26.46 -0.71 5.12
N GLY A 69 26.94 -1.96 5.03
CA GLY A 69 28.36 -2.31 5.10
C GLY A 69 29.20 -2.00 3.86
N VAL A 70 28.60 -1.51 2.76
CA VAL A 70 29.34 -1.17 1.53
C VAL A 70 30.18 0.11 1.74
N LYS A 71 31.49 -0.06 1.87
CA LYS A 71 32.45 1.04 2.15
C LYS A 71 32.48 2.17 1.12
N GLU A 72 32.14 1.86 -0.13
CA GLU A 72 32.08 2.87 -1.22
C GLU A 72 30.85 3.79 -1.08
N GLY A 73 29.93 3.47 -0.16
CA GLY A 73 28.62 4.10 -0.06
C GLY A 73 27.65 3.59 -1.13
N LEU A 74 26.38 3.95 -0.95
CA LEU A 74 25.32 3.75 -1.92
C LEU A 74 24.96 5.11 -2.53
N ARG A 75 24.83 5.19 -3.85
CA ARG A 75 24.43 6.41 -4.54
C ARG A 75 22.92 6.70 -4.39
N GLY A 76 22.11 5.64 -4.35
CA GLY A 76 20.66 5.70 -4.30
C GLY A 76 20.09 5.30 -2.95
N HIS A 77 18.77 5.11 -2.93
CA HIS A 77 18.03 4.54 -1.81
C HIS A 77 17.84 3.03 -2.00
N VAL A 78 17.38 2.36 -0.94
CA VAL A 78 17.03 0.95 -0.94
C VAL A 78 15.55 0.85 -0.57
N VAL A 79 14.77 0.17 -1.40
CA VAL A 79 13.39 -0.19 -1.10
C VAL A 79 13.38 -1.63 -0.61
N VAL A 80 12.79 -1.87 0.56
CA VAL A 80 12.72 -3.18 1.18
C VAL A 80 11.26 -3.59 1.28
N GLU A 81 10.91 -4.67 0.58
CA GLU A 81 9.63 -5.33 0.75
C GLU A 81 9.64 -6.07 2.10
N MET A 82 8.69 -5.74 2.96
CA MET A 82 8.48 -6.32 4.28
C MET A 82 7.19 -7.14 4.28
N SER A 83 7.22 -8.26 4.99
CA SER A 83 6.09 -9.21 5.05
C SER A 83 5.23 -9.01 6.29
N ASP A 84 5.84 -8.55 7.39
CA ASP A 84 5.20 -8.31 8.67
C ASP A 84 5.47 -6.87 9.16
N LEU A 85 4.44 -6.21 9.69
CA LEU A 85 4.52 -4.84 10.19
C LEU A 85 5.38 -4.75 11.46
N ASP A 86 5.36 -5.79 12.31
CA ASP A 86 6.08 -5.81 13.59
C ASP A 86 7.60 -5.77 13.41
N ASN A 87 8.09 -6.24 12.25
CA ASN A 87 9.51 -6.28 11.91
C ASN A 87 10.03 -4.96 11.31
N GLU A 88 9.14 -4.08 10.82
CA GLU A 88 9.49 -2.84 10.14
C GLU A 88 10.37 -1.88 10.98
N PRO A 89 10.07 -1.63 12.28
CA PRO A 89 10.85 -0.69 13.09
C PRO A 89 12.32 -1.10 13.23
N LEU A 90 12.61 -2.41 13.29
CA LEU A 90 13.97 -2.92 13.40
C LEU A 90 14.76 -2.69 12.10
N VAL A 91 14.12 -2.90 10.95
CA VAL A 91 14.75 -2.67 9.64
C VAL A 91 15.03 -1.19 9.43
N LYS A 92 14.08 -0.31 9.75
CA LYS A 92 14.27 1.16 9.71
C LYS A 92 15.40 1.62 10.63
N LEU A 93 15.46 1.09 11.85
CA LEU A 93 16.50 1.44 12.83
C LEU A 93 17.91 1.14 12.32
N VAL A 94 18.09 -0.01 11.66
CA VAL A 94 19.38 -0.46 11.14
C VAL A 94 19.73 0.22 9.81
N GLY A 95 18.71 0.49 9.00
CA GLY A 95 18.81 1.10 7.68
C GLY A 95 19.15 2.58 7.67
N GLY A 96 18.63 3.33 8.64
CA GLY A 96 18.71 4.78 8.65
C GLY A 96 17.96 5.41 7.47
N GLU A 97 18.40 6.59 7.04
CA GLU A 97 17.71 7.43 6.03
C GLU A 97 17.78 6.89 4.59
N LEU A 98 18.56 5.82 4.33
CA LEU A 98 18.71 5.25 2.99
C LEU A 98 17.68 4.15 2.68
N ILE A 99 16.97 3.66 3.69
CA ILE A 99 16.04 2.54 3.57
C ILE A 99 14.61 3.04 3.63
N GLU A 100 13.85 2.74 2.59
CA GLU A 100 12.40 2.86 2.56
C GLU A 100 11.81 1.45 2.64
N THR A 101 10.86 1.23 3.54
CA THR A 101 10.19 -0.06 3.70
C THR A 101 8.79 0.01 3.11
N VAL A 102 8.37 -1.07 2.47
CA VAL A 102 7.01 -1.27 1.98
C VAL A 102 6.49 -2.56 2.59
N VAL A 103 5.57 -2.44 3.56
CA VAL A 103 4.93 -3.60 4.19
C VAL A 103 3.78 -4.06 3.30
N ALA A 104 4.06 -5.00 2.40
CA ALA A 104 3.13 -5.39 1.33
C ALA A 104 1.80 -5.89 1.90
N HIS A 105 1.85 -6.70 2.97
CA HIS A 105 0.66 -7.23 3.61
C HIS A 105 -0.24 -6.11 4.16
N ASP A 106 0.28 -5.14 4.92
CA ASP A 106 -0.52 -4.02 5.45
C ASP A 106 -1.15 -3.17 4.33
N VAL A 107 -0.36 -2.82 3.30
CA VAL A 107 -0.83 -2.01 2.16
C VAL A 107 -2.02 -2.68 1.46
N ILE A 108 -1.92 -3.98 1.16
CA ILE A 108 -3.01 -4.72 0.50
C ILE A 108 -4.26 -4.77 1.38
N GLY A 109 -4.10 -5.01 2.69
CA GLY A 109 -5.22 -5.02 3.64
C GLY A 109 -6.00 -3.69 3.65
N ARG A 110 -5.28 -2.56 3.67
CA ARG A 110 -5.87 -1.22 3.60
C ARG A 110 -6.60 -0.97 2.28
N LEU A 111 -5.98 -1.34 1.15
CA LEU A 111 -6.59 -1.19 -0.17
C LEU A 111 -7.87 -2.03 -0.30
N MET A 112 -7.86 -3.27 0.18
CA MET A 112 -9.05 -4.14 0.19
C MET A 112 -10.22 -3.51 0.95
N ILE A 113 -9.97 -2.91 2.11
CA ILE A 113 -11.02 -2.24 2.90
C ILE A 113 -11.58 -1.03 2.14
N GLN A 114 -10.72 -0.17 1.60
CA GLN A 114 -11.17 1.01 0.86
C GLN A 114 -11.99 0.61 -0.37
N CYS A 115 -11.56 -0.41 -1.10
CA CYS A 115 -12.30 -0.93 -2.26
C CYS A 115 -13.61 -1.62 -1.85
N ALA A 116 -13.66 -2.27 -0.69
CA ALA A 116 -14.88 -2.88 -0.18
C ALA A 116 -15.93 -1.84 0.24
N LEU A 117 -15.49 -0.69 0.78
CA LEU A 117 -16.38 0.42 1.16
C LEU A 117 -16.77 1.28 -0.05
N GLN A 118 -15.89 1.38 -1.04
CA GLN A 118 -16.10 2.17 -2.25
C GLN A 118 -15.69 1.36 -3.48
N PRO A 119 -16.60 0.58 -4.09
CA PRO A 119 -16.27 -0.33 -5.18
C PRO A 119 -15.58 0.32 -6.39
N GLY A 120 -15.81 1.61 -6.62
CA GLY A 120 -15.15 2.36 -7.70
C GLY A 120 -13.66 2.64 -7.46
N LEU A 121 -13.17 2.52 -6.22
CA LEU A 121 -11.77 2.78 -5.89
C LEU A 121 -10.82 1.69 -6.40
N ALA A 122 -11.29 0.46 -6.63
CA ALA A 122 -10.41 -0.62 -7.07
C ALA A 122 -9.71 -0.29 -8.39
N GLN A 123 -10.47 0.19 -9.38
CA GLN A 123 -9.91 0.63 -10.66
C GLN A 123 -9.01 1.85 -10.48
N ILE A 124 -9.40 2.81 -9.64
CA ILE A 124 -8.62 4.04 -9.41
C ILE A 124 -7.26 3.70 -8.79
N TRP A 125 -7.21 2.76 -7.84
CA TRP A 125 -5.97 2.31 -7.24
C TRP A 125 -5.11 1.51 -8.21
N GLU A 126 -5.70 0.68 -9.05
CA GLU A 126 -5.00 -0.02 -10.13
C GLU A 126 -4.35 0.98 -11.11
N ASP A 127 -5.07 2.03 -11.48
CA ASP A 127 -4.59 3.06 -12.40
C ASP A 127 -3.47 3.94 -11.78
N ILE A 128 -3.55 4.25 -10.49
CA ILE A 128 -2.61 5.19 -9.80
C ILE A 128 -1.37 4.50 -9.23
N LEU A 129 -1.44 3.21 -8.85
CA LEU A 129 -0.30 2.48 -8.27
C LEU A 129 0.63 1.87 -9.34
N GLY A 130 0.13 1.69 -10.56
CA GLY A 130 0.93 1.27 -11.72
C GLY A 130 1.65 2.42 -12.41
N PHE A 131 2.33 2.11 -13.52
CA PHE A 131 2.97 3.07 -14.44
C PHE A 131 2.27 3.09 -15.81
N GLU A 132 1.04 2.59 -15.90
CA GLU A 132 0.32 2.47 -17.18
C GLU A 132 -0.49 3.72 -17.54
N ASN A 133 -0.95 4.47 -16.54
CA ASN A 133 -1.88 5.58 -16.71
C ASN A 133 -1.28 6.88 -16.16
N ALA A 134 -1.71 7.30 -14.97
CA ALA A 134 -1.23 8.52 -14.35
C ALA A 134 -0.89 8.27 -12.89
N GLU A 135 0.29 8.74 -12.49
CA GLU A 135 0.88 8.47 -11.19
C GLU A 135 1.46 9.74 -10.56
N PHE A 136 2.00 9.57 -9.35
CA PHE A 136 2.54 10.66 -8.58
C PHE A 136 3.96 11.04 -9.02
N TYR A 137 4.13 12.31 -9.39
CA TYR A 137 5.44 12.90 -9.64
C TYR A 137 5.71 14.08 -8.72
N ILE A 138 6.96 14.18 -8.26
CA ILE A 138 7.45 15.30 -7.47
C ILE A 138 8.55 16.00 -8.26
N LYS A 139 8.36 17.28 -8.55
CA LYS A 139 9.30 18.05 -9.36
C LYS A 139 9.39 19.50 -8.93
N ARG A 140 10.60 20.04 -9.01
CA ARG A 140 10.88 21.45 -8.74
C ARG A 140 10.53 22.32 -9.93
N TRP A 141 9.75 23.38 -9.69
CA TRP A 141 9.38 24.37 -10.71
C TRP A 141 9.71 25.79 -10.23
N PRO A 142 10.95 26.28 -10.43
CA PRO A 142 11.40 27.57 -9.90
C PRO A 142 10.56 28.77 -10.37
N GLN A 143 9.93 28.68 -11.54
CA GLN A 143 9.03 29.71 -12.07
C GLN A 143 7.73 29.89 -11.28
N LEU A 144 7.39 28.94 -10.40
CA LEU A 144 6.21 28.98 -9.53
C LEU A 144 6.54 29.45 -8.11
N ASP A 145 7.77 29.92 -7.87
CA ASP A 145 8.12 30.54 -6.60
C ASP A 145 7.27 31.78 -6.34
N SER A 146 6.84 31.93 -5.09
CA SER A 146 5.94 33.00 -4.63
C SER A 146 4.53 32.97 -5.24
N VAL A 147 4.14 31.89 -5.90
CA VAL A 147 2.77 31.68 -6.41
C VAL A 147 1.93 30.97 -5.33
N PRO A 148 0.68 31.40 -5.07
CA PRO A 148 -0.22 30.71 -4.15
C PRO A 148 -0.70 29.37 -4.73
N PHE A 149 -0.99 28.41 -3.88
CA PHE A 149 -1.35 27.06 -4.31
C PHE A 149 -2.65 27.02 -5.12
N GLU A 150 -3.61 27.92 -4.86
CA GLU A 150 -4.83 28.05 -5.69
C GLU A 150 -4.54 28.32 -7.17
N ASP A 151 -3.50 29.10 -7.46
CA ASP A 151 -3.08 29.41 -8.83
C ASP A 151 -2.25 28.25 -9.40
N VAL A 152 -1.40 27.64 -8.57
CA VAL A 152 -0.65 26.43 -8.96
C VAL A 152 -1.58 25.31 -9.38
N LEU A 153 -2.67 25.09 -8.65
CA LEU A 153 -3.66 24.03 -8.89
C LEU A 153 -4.22 24.04 -10.32
N VAL A 154 -4.35 25.21 -10.93
CA VAL A 154 -4.86 25.38 -12.30
C VAL A 154 -3.77 25.71 -13.33
N SER A 155 -2.50 25.66 -12.92
CA SER A 155 -1.36 26.04 -13.77
C SER A 155 -0.89 24.92 -14.71
N PHE A 156 -1.33 23.67 -14.52
CA PHE A 156 -0.85 22.53 -15.30
C PHE A 156 -1.97 21.99 -16.21
N PRO A 157 -1.87 22.11 -17.54
CA PRO A 157 -2.87 21.57 -18.46
C PRO A 157 -2.98 20.04 -18.43
N ASP A 158 -1.82 19.37 -18.28
CA ASP A 158 -1.67 17.92 -18.41
C ASP A 158 -1.33 17.24 -17.07
N ALA A 159 -1.54 17.93 -15.94
CA ALA A 159 -1.31 17.36 -14.61
C ALA A 159 -2.22 18.02 -13.55
N ILE A 160 -2.47 17.29 -12.46
CA ILE A 160 -3.27 17.78 -11.32
C ILE A 160 -2.37 17.91 -10.09
N PRO A 161 -2.02 19.14 -9.66
CA PRO A 161 -1.34 19.34 -8.39
C PRO A 161 -2.18 18.86 -7.21
N CYS A 162 -1.59 18.05 -6.34
CA CYS A 162 -2.25 17.52 -5.15
C CYS A 162 -1.43 17.71 -3.87
N GLY A 163 -0.24 18.30 -3.95
CA GLY A 163 0.56 18.60 -2.78
C GLY A 163 1.83 19.39 -3.05
N VAL A 164 2.54 19.69 -1.96
CA VAL A 164 3.84 20.38 -1.98
C VAL A 164 4.80 19.67 -1.06
N LYS A 165 6.02 19.44 -1.53
CA LYS A 165 7.17 19.02 -0.73
C LYS A 165 7.88 20.27 -0.23
N VAL A 166 7.74 20.53 1.07
CA VAL A 166 8.18 21.77 1.72
C VAL A 166 9.67 21.69 2.05
N ALA A 167 10.48 22.51 1.38
CA ALA A 167 11.94 22.51 1.57
C ALA A 167 12.35 22.94 2.98
N ALA A 168 11.64 23.94 3.54
CA ALA A 168 11.90 24.44 4.89
C ALA A 168 11.68 23.38 5.98
N ASP A 169 10.83 22.39 5.73
CA ASP A 169 10.49 21.31 6.66
C ASP A 169 11.26 20.02 6.33
N GLY A 170 12.46 20.15 5.77
CA GLY A 170 13.32 19.01 5.44
C GLY A 170 12.78 18.12 4.32
N GLY A 171 11.91 18.66 3.46
CA GLY A 171 11.29 17.90 2.38
C GLY A 171 10.04 17.11 2.78
N LYS A 172 9.36 17.52 3.86
CA LYS A 172 8.05 16.95 4.22
C LYS A 172 7.03 17.22 3.11
N ILE A 173 6.30 16.18 2.71
CA ILE A 173 5.21 16.29 1.74
C ILE A 173 3.91 16.64 2.47
N ILE A 174 3.24 17.70 2.02
CA ILE A 174 1.92 18.11 2.45
C ILE A 174 0.96 17.84 1.29
N ILE A 175 0.06 16.88 1.46
CA ILE A 175 -1.02 16.60 0.51
C ILE A 175 -2.19 17.54 0.83
N ASN A 176 -2.80 18.09 -0.22
CA ASN A 176 -3.90 19.06 -0.13
C ASN A 176 -3.58 20.26 0.79
N PRO A 177 -2.51 21.04 0.49
CA PRO A 177 -2.20 22.24 1.26
C PRO A 177 -3.32 23.28 1.14
N ASP A 178 -3.34 24.24 2.05
CA ASP A 178 -4.27 25.36 2.00
C ASP A 178 -4.09 26.15 0.69
N ASP A 179 -5.19 26.61 0.09
CA ASP A 179 -5.21 27.43 -1.14
C ASP A 179 -4.28 28.65 -1.04
N SER A 180 -4.15 29.22 0.16
CA SER A 180 -3.29 30.38 0.45
C SER A 180 -1.82 30.05 0.69
N TYR A 181 -1.43 28.76 0.65
CA TYR A 181 -0.04 28.35 0.77
C TYR A 181 0.78 28.94 -0.39
N VAL A 182 1.81 29.72 -0.06
CA VAL A 182 2.70 30.34 -1.06
C VAL A 182 3.95 29.48 -1.22
N LEU A 183 4.21 29.02 -2.44
CA LEU A 183 5.39 28.23 -2.77
C LEU A 183 6.66 29.03 -2.49
N LYS A 184 7.62 28.39 -1.81
CA LYS A 184 8.91 28.99 -1.46
C LYS A 184 10.03 28.44 -2.34
N GLU A 185 11.16 29.14 -2.31
CA GLU A 185 12.38 28.65 -2.93
C GLU A 185 12.75 27.26 -2.37
N GLY A 186 12.94 26.30 -3.28
CA GLY A 186 13.24 24.91 -2.98
C GLY A 186 12.02 23.98 -2.93
N ASP A 187 10.79 24.50 -2.79
CA ASP A 187 9.59 23.66 -2.71
C ASP A 187 9.36 22.89 -4.02
N GLU A 188 9.00 21.62 -3.92
CA GLU A 188 8.66 20.79 -5.08
C GLU A 188 7.16 20.53 -5.12
N ILE A 189 6.57 20.43 -6.31
CA ILE A 189 5.14 20.21 -6.47
C ILE A 189 4.90 18.73 -6.65
N LEU A 190 3.95 18.18 -5.89
CA LEU A 190 3.41 16.85 -6.08
C LEU A 190 2.21 16.95 -7.04
N VAL A 191 2.26 16.22 -8.14
CA VAL A 191 1.19 16.15 -9.15
C VAL A 191 0.81 14.71 -9.44
N ILE A 192 -0.39 14.52 -9.99
CA ILE A 192 -0.77 13.34 -10.75
C ILE A 192 -0.63 13.69 -12.25
N ALA A 193 0.17 12.93 -13.00
CA ALA A 193 0.43 13.13 -14.43
C ALA A 193 0.69 11.80 -15.14
N GLU A 194 0.64 11.78 -16.47
CA GLU A 194 0.84 10.55 -17.29
C GLU A 194 2.30 10.06 -17.28
N ASP A 195 3.28 10.97 -17.25
CA ASP A 195 4.69 10.60 -17.15
C ASP A 195 5.52 11.75 -16.52
N ASP A 196 6.79 11.53 -16.20
CA ASP A 196 7.66 12.53 -15.55
C ASP A 196 8.04 13.73 -16.44
N ASP A 197 7.85 13.58 -17.76
CA ASP A 197 8.19 14.54 -18.79
C ASP A 197 7.00 15.06 -19.63
N THR A 198 5.77 14.60 -19.36
CA THR A 198 4.56 14.96 -20.14
C THR A 198 3.89 16.26 -19.69
N TYR A 199 4.29 16.84 -18.55
CA TYR A 199 3.62 18.00 -17.96
C TYR A 199 4.56 19.18 -17.68
N ALA A 200 4.02 20.39 -17.80
CA ALA A 200 4.69 21.64 -17.46
C ALA A 200 3.67 22.73 -17.10
N PRO A 201 4.04 23.73 -16.29
CA PRO A 201 3.14 24.83 -15.99
C PRO A 201 2.95 25.73 -17.22
N GLY A 202 1.69 26.07 -17.49
CA GLY A 202 1.24 26.98 -18.53
C GLY A 202 0.73 28.32 -17.97
N PRO A 203 0.20 29.20 -18.84
CA PRO A 203 -0.46 30.41 -18.38
C PRO A 203 -1.74 30.07 -17.60
N LEU A 204 -2.06 30.88 -16.58
CA LEU A 204 -3.28 30.71 -15.80
C LEU A 204 -4.51 30.79 -16.72
N PRO A 205 -5.38 29.76 -16.74
CA PRO A 205 -6.60 29.79 -17.52
C PRO A 205 -7.62 30.75 -16.90
N GLU A 206 -8.49 31.33 -17.73
CA GLU A 206 -9.66 32.05 -17.22
C GLU A 206 -10.70 31.06 -16.70
N VAL A 207 -10.75 30.87 -15.38
CA VAL A 207 -11.72 30.01 -14.72
C VAL A 207 -12.89 30.82 -14.17
N SER A 208 -14.11 30.47 -14.59
CA SER A 208 -15.33 31.11 -14.08
C SER A 208 -15.56 30.72 -12.62
N LYS A 209 -15.42 31.69 -11.71
CA LYS A 209 -15.73 31.49 -10.29
C LYS A 209 -17.23 31.36 -10.09
N GLY A 210 -17.66 30.36 -9.33
CA GLY A 210 -19.05 30.10 -9.01
C GLY A 210 -19.24 29.84 -7.51
N LEU A 211 -20.48 29.93 -7.04
CA LEU A 211 -20.83 29.45 -5.72
C LEU A 211 -21.07 27.95 -5.81
N PHE A 212 -20.38 27.18 -4.97
CA PHE A 212 -20.74 25.78 -4.78
C PHE A 212 -22.15 25.74 -4.14
N PRO A 213 -23.14 25.12 -4.78
CA PRO A 213 -24.44 24.93 -4.14
C PRO A 213 -24.20 24.14 -2.87
N ARG A 214 -24.77 24.59 -1.73
CA ARG A 214 -24.68 23.84 -0.47
C ARG A 214 -25.47 22.53 -0.61
N ILE A 215 -24.85 21.53 -1.23
CA ILE A 215 -25.29 20.15 -1.20
C ILE A 215 -24.88 19.66 0.18
N THR A 216 -25.86 19.36 1.02
CA THR A 216 -25.60 18.67 2.28
C THR A 216 -25.18 17.25 1.94
N ASP A 217 -24.00 16.85 2.39
CA ASP A 217 -23.58 15.46 2.29
C ASP A 217 -24.64 14.57 2.96
N PRO A 218 -25.03 13.45 2.32
CA PRO A 218 -25.89 12.49 2.99
C PRO A 218 -25.21 12.00 4.26
N PRO A 219 -25.94 11.78 5.36
CA PRO A 219 -25.35 11.18 6.55
C PRO A 219 -24.80 9.80 6.18
N LYS A 220 -23.60 9.47 6.67
CA LYS A 220 -23.11 8.09 6.59
C LYS A 220 -24.05 7.19 7.42
N TYR A 221 -24.46 6.08 6.83
CA TYR A 221 -25.29 5.09 7.52
C TYR A 221 -24.43 3.96 8.07
N PRO A 222 -24.84 3.30 9.16
CA PRO A 222 -24.17 2.11 9.65
C PRO A 222 -24.14 1.00 8.60
N GLU A 223 -22.99 0.34 8.46
CA GLU A 223 -22.79 -0.75 7.50
C GLU A 223 -22.54 -2.07 8.23
N LYS A 224 -22.84 -3.18 7.55
CA LYS A 224 -22.56 -4.54 8.01
C LYS A 224 -21.54 -5.19 7.10
N ILE A 225 -20.34 -5.39 7.65
CA ILE A 225 -19.21 -5.95 6.94
C ILE A 225 -18.96 -7.38 7.43
N LEU A 226 -18.68 -8.31 6.51
CA LEU A 226 -18.30 -9.68 6.85
C LEU A 226 -16.85 -9.93 6.46
N PHE A 227 -16.03 -10.35 7.42
CA PHE A 227 -14.72 -10.95 7.18
C PHE A 227 -14.83 -12.48 7.18
N CYS A 228 -14.47 -13.11 6.07
CA CYS A 228 -14.35 -14.55 5.93
C CYS A 228 -12.88 -14.97 5.99
N GLY A 229 -12.47 -15.62 7.07
CA GLY A 229 -11.07 -16.00 7.36
C GLY A 229 -10.50 -15.24 8.55
N TRP A 230 -9.45 -15.80 9.16
CA TRP A 230 -8.62 -15.11 10.15
C TRP A 230 -7.28 -14.77 9.52
N ARG A 231 -7.13 -13.52 9.08
CA ARG A 231 -5.89 -13.03 8.48
C ARG A 231 -4.85 -12.72 9.56
N ARG A 232 -3.56 -12.81 9.23
CA ARG A 232 -2.51 -12.16 10.04
C ARG A 232 -2.74 -10.64 10.07
N ASP A 233 -2.52 -10.04 11.24
CA ASP A 233 -2.69 -8.59 11.50
C ASP A 233 -4.11 -8.10 11.13
N ILE A 234 -5.12 -8.92 11.46
CA ILE A 234 -6.52 -8.57 11.21
C ILE A 234 -6.99 -7.38 12.06
N ASP A 235 -6.33 -7.15 13.19
CA ASP A 235 -6.52 -5.99 14.08
C ASP A 235 -6.23 -4.66 13.37
N ASP A 236 -5.17 -4.55 12.57
CA ASP A 236 -4.92 -3.38 11.72
C ASP A 236 -6.08 -3.12 10.75
N MET A 237 -6.60 -4.18 10.13
CA MET A 237 -7.77 -4.09 9.26
C MET A 237 -9.02 -3.61 10.02
N ILE A 238 -9.20 -4.07 11.26
CA ILE A 238 -10.30 -3.64 12.14
C ILE A 238 -10.17 -2.14 12.45
N MET A 239 -8.96 -1.67 12.76
CA MET A 239 -8.71 -0.24 13.04
C MET A 239 -8.96 0.66 11.84
N VAL A 240 -8.64 0.20 10.62
CA VAL A 240 -8.95 0.94 9.39
C VAL A 240 -10.47 1.02 9.17
N LEU A 241 -11.22 -0.06 9.41
CA LEU A 241 -12.68 -0.01 9.35
C LEU A 241 -13.29 0.90 10.41
N GLU A 242 -12.79 0.83 11.64
CA GLU A 242 -13.21 1.69 12.76
C GLU A 242 -13.08 3.18 12.43
N ALA A 243 -12.02 3.57 11.71
CA ALA A 243 -11.80 4.96 11.30
C ALA A 243 -12.72 5.43 10.15
N LEU A 244 -13.25 4.51 9.34
CA LEU A 244 -13.97 4.82 8.10
C LEU A 244 -15.49 4.69 8.22
N LEU A 245 -15.97 3.75 9.03
CA LEU A 245 -17.38 3.40 9.19
C LEU A 245 -18.14 4.35 10.12
N ALA A 246 -19.46 4.42 9.93
CA ALA A 246 -20.33 5.23 10.78
C ALA A 246 -20.63 4.56 12.13
N PRO A 247 -20.95 5.34 13.19
CA PRO A 247 -21.36 4.79 14.47
C PRO A 247 -22.52 3.81 14.38
N GLY A 248 -22.37 2.65 15.01
CA GLY A 248 -23.37 1.58 15.03
C GLY A 248 -23.21 0.54 13.92
N SER A 249 -22.10 0.58 13.18
CA SER A 249 -21.76 -0.43 12.18
C SER A 249 -21.42 -1.77 12.84
N GLU A 250 -21.51 -2.87 12.10
CA GLU A 250 -21.20 -4.21 12.59
C GLU A 250 -20.11 -4.86 11.73
N LEU A 251 -19.05 -5.36 12.38
CA LEU A 251 -18.05 -6.21 11.74
C LEU A 251 -18.25 -7.66 12.19
N TRP A 252 -18.68 -8.49 11.26
CA TRP A 252 -18.89 -9.91 11.46
C TRP A 252 -17.63 -10.67 11.09
N MET A 253 -17.08 -11.44 12.02
CA MET A 253 -15.90 -12.26 11.80
C MET A 253 -16.29 -13.73 11.72
N PHE A 254 -16.19 -14.30 10.52
CA PHE A 254 -16.50 -15.70 10.23
C PHE A 254 -15.22 -16.48 9.89
N ASN A 255 -14.77 -17.32 10.81
CA ASN A 255 -13.53 -18.10 10.67
C ASN A 255 -13.46 -19.27 11.66
N GLU A 256 -12.43 -20.11 11.52
CA GLU A 256 -12.27 -21.35 12.29
C GLU A 256 -11.68 -21.13 13.70
N VAL A 257 -11.18 -19.91 14.00
CA VAL A 257 -10.61 -19.58 15.32
C VAL A 257 -11.73 -19.61 16.38
N PRO A 258 -11.58 -20.36 17.48
CA PRO A 258 -12.57 -20.40 18.55
C PRO A 258 -12.80 -19.02 19.17
N GLU A 259 -14.06 -18.64 19.38
CA GLU A 259 -14.45 -17.31 19.89
C GLU A 259 -13.70 -16.91 21.16
N LYS A 260 -13.54 -17.83 22.11
CA LYS A 260 -12.81 -17.64 23.38
C LYS A 260 -11.34 -17.22 23.21
N ASP A 261 -10.73 -17.50 22.07
CA ASP A 261 -9.33 -17.20 21.80
C ASP A 261 -9.18 -15.88 21.02
N ARG A 262 -10.25 -15.37 20.40
CA ARG A 262 -10.21 -14.20 19.49
C ARG A 262 -9.89 -12.91 20.22
N GLU A 263 -10.56 -12.64 21.35
CA GLU A 263 -10.30 -11.42 22.13
C GLU A 263 -8.83 -11.34 22.56
N ARG A 264 -8.26 -12.45 23.05
CA ARG A 264 -6.84 -12.51 23.42
C ARG A 264 -5.96 -12.20 22.21
N LYS A 265 -6.17 -12.85 21.06
CA LYS A 265 -5.33 -12.63 19.86
C LYS A 265 -5.38 -11.17 19.38
N LEU A 266 -6.56 -10.55 19.40
CA LEU A 266 -6.73 -9.15 19.02
C LEU A 266 -6.02 -8.20 19.99
N THR A 267 -6.16 -8.43 21.30
CA THR A 267 -5.48 -7.61 22.31
C THR A 267 -3.96 -7.82 22.30
N ASP A 268 -3.48 -9.02 22.02
CA ASP A 268 -2.05 -9.30 21.86
C ASP A 268 -1.46 -8.55 20.64
N GLY A 269 -2.24 -8.36 19.57
CA GLY A 269 -1.92 -7.49 18.43
C GLY A 269 -2.08 -5.98 18.70
N GLY A 270 -2.51 -5.60 19.91
CA GLY A 270 -2.63 -4.20 20.32
C GLY A 270 -4.02 -3.57 20.12
N LEU A 271 -5.04 -4.33 19.70
CA LEU A 271 -6.40 -3.83 19.57
C LEU A 271 -7.08 -3.65 20.94
N ASP A 272 -7.46 -2.42 21.26
CA ASP A 272 -8.39 -2.14 22.36
C ASP A 272 -9.84 -2.30 21.90
N ILE A 273 -10.37 -3.51 22.05
CA ILE A 273 -11.76 -3.85 21.70
C ILE A 273 -12.77 -2.97 22.45
N SER A 274 -12.45 -2.56 23.68
CA SER A 274 -13.34 -1.74 24.51
C SER A 274 -13.35 -0.26 24.10
N GLY A 275 -12.34 0.18 23.36
CA GLY A 275 -12.19 1.54 22.84
C GLY A 275 -12.83 1.75 21.46
N LEU A 276 -13.42 0.72 20.85
CA LEU A 276 -14.13 0.86 19.58
C LEU A 276 -15.42 1.68 19.76
N GLU A 277 -15.56 2.76 18.99
CA GLU A 277 -16.68 3.70 19.04
C GLU A 277 -17.67 3.47 17.90
N ASN A 278 -17.20 3.11 16.70
CA ASN A 278 -17.99 3.05 15.48
C ASN A 278 -18.51 1.64 15.17
N ILE A 279 -17.66 0.62 15.35
CA ILE A 279 -17.98 -0.76 14.98
C ILE A 279 -18.24 -1.66 16.21
N LYS A 280 -19.17 -2.58 16.03
CA LYS A 280 -19.40 -3.70 16.94
C LYS A 280 -18.90 -5.01 16.33
N LEU A 281 -18.03 -5.72 17.05
CA LEU A 281 -17.55 -7.04 16.65
C LEU A 281 -18.63 -8.11 16.90
N VAL A 282 -18.91 -8.93 15.88
CA VAL A 282 -19.82 -10.07 15.96
C VAL A 282 -19.07 -11.33 15.53
N HIS A 283 -18.96 -12.30 16.44
CA HIS A 283 -18.14 -13.50 16.21
C HIS A 283 -18.99 -14.68 15.74
N HIS A 284 -18.57 -15.30 14.63
CA HIS A 284 -19.13 -16.56 14.16
C HIS A 284 -18.01 -17.56 13.88
N VAL A 285 -18.12 -18.75 14.48
CA VAL A 285 -17.18 -19.85 14.25
C VAL A 285 -17.69 -20.71 13.10
N GLY A 286 -16.86 -20.90 12.07
CA GLY A 286 -17.23 -21.67 10.90
C GLY A 286 -16.11 -21.76 9.89
N ASN A 287 -16.33 -22.53 8.84
CA ASN A 287 -15.33 -22.79 7.80
C ASN A 287 -15.86 -22.22 6.47
N ALA A 288 -15.11 -21.27 5.91
CA ALA A 288 -15.46 -20.51 4.70
C ALA A 288 -15.64 -21.36 3.45
N VAL A 289 -15.00 -22.54 3.37
CA VAL A 289 -15.17 -23.45 2.23
C VAL A 289 -16.30 -24.47 2.41
N ILE A 290 -17.11 -24.33 3.47
CA ILE A 290 -18.23 -25.24 3.75
C ILE A 290 -19.56 -24.49 3.62
N ARG A 291 -20.31 -24.79 2.55
CA ARG A 291 -21.61 -24.18 2.22
C ARG A 291 -22.57 -24.09 3.41
N ARG A 292 -22.81 -25.20 4.12
CA ARG A 292 -23.73 -25.27 5.27
C ARG A 292 -23.37 -24.32 6.42
N HIS A 293 -22.13 -23.85 6.51
CA HIS A 293 -21.70 -22.92 7.54
C HIS A 293 -21.91 -21.45 7.10
N LEU A 294 -21.93 -21.18 5.79
CA LEU A 294 -22.21 -19.87 5.20
C LEU A 294 -23.72 -19.61 5.03
N GLU A 295 -24.51 -20.67 4.87
CA GLU A 295 -25.96 -20.58 4.70
C GLU A 295 -26.62 -19.79 5.86
N GLY A 296 -27.39 -18.75 5.52
CA GLY A 296 -28.11 -17.89 6.49
C GLY A 296 -27.34 -16.65 6.97
N LEU A 297 -26.07 -16.49 6.59
CA LEU A 297 -25.27 -15.29 6.88
C LEU A 297 -25.36 -14.24 5.76
N LEU A 298 -25.37 -14.68 4.50
CA LEU A 298 -24.99 -13.84 3.35
C LEU A 298 -25.95 -12.70 2.97
N GLU A 299 -27.25 -12.80 3.28
CA GLU A 299 -28.25 -11.80 2.86
C GLU A 299 -28.22 -10.48 3.67
N LYS A 300 -27.25 -10.33 4.59
CA LYS A 300 -27.27 -9.27 5.62
C LYS A 300 -26.15 -8.24 5.49
N PHE A 301 -25.24 -8.41 4.53
CA PHE A 301 -23.99 -7.65 4.47
C PHE A 301 -23.97 -6.69 3.30
N ASP A 302 -23.48 -5.49 3.56
CA ASP A 302 -23.22 -4.48 2.53
C ASP A 302 -21.98 -4.86 1.71
N SER A 303 -20.95 -5.37 2.40
CA SER A 303 -19.71 -5.86 1.79
C SER A 303 -19.18 -7.12 2.50
N ILE A 304 -18.60 -8.02 1.71
CA ILE A 304 -17.98 -9.26 2.19
C ILE A 304 -16.52 -9.30 1.73
N LEU A 305 -15.59 -9.39 2.67
CA LEU A 305 -14.17 -9.57 2.39
C LEU A 305 -13.78 -11.02 2.66
N ILE A 306 -13.24 -11.68 1.63
CA ILE A 306 -12.66 -13.01 1.73
C ILE A 306 -11.16 -12.84 1.92
N LEU A 307 -10.67 -13.23 3.09
CA LEU A 307 -9.30 -13.01 3.51
C LEU A 307 -8.51 -14.32 3.40
N ALA A 308 -7.24 -14.21 3.03
CA ALA A 308 -6.27 -15.29 3.18
C ALA A 308 -6.15 -15.64 4.67
N ASP A 309 -6.45 -16.89 5.02
CA ASP A 309 -6.41 -17.35 6.42
C ASP A 309 -4.96 -17.64 6.84
N GLU A 310 -4.56 -17.19 8.03
CA GLU A 310 -3.21 -17.31 8.58
C GLU A 310 -2.72 -18.77 8.56
N SER A 311 -3.65 -19.73 8.67
CA SER A 311 -3.31 -21.16 8.72
C SER A 311 -2.81 -21.74 7.40
N VAL A 312 -3.00 -21.03 6.28
CA VAL A 312 -2.70 -21.49 4.92
C VAL A 312 -1.96 -20.46 4.07
N GLU A 313 -1.63 -19.29 4.63
CA GLU A 313 -1.01 -18.18 3.90
C GLU A 313 0.42 -18.48 3.42
N ASP A 314 1.14 -19.39 4.09
CA ASP A 314 2.46 -19.88 3.68
C ASP A 314 2.43 -20.62 2.32
N SER A 315 1.25 -20.94 1.79
CA SER A 315 1.09 -21.53 0.46
C SER A 315 0.09 -20.74 -0.37
N ILE A 316 0.60 -19.84 -1.21
CA ILE A 316 -0.15 -18.99 -2.15
C ILE A 316 -1.25 -19.77 -2.89
N VAL A 317 -0.89 -20.90 -3.51
CA VAL A 317 -1.84 -21.73 -4.29
C VAL A 317 -3.01 -22.26 -3.43
N HIS A 318 -2.74 -22.62 -2.17
CA HIS A 318 -3.76 -23.14 -1.25
C HIS A 318 -4.66 -22.01 -0.74
N SER A 319 -4.07 -20.85 -0.41
CA SER A 319 -4.80 -19.66 0.00
C SER A 319 -5.77 -19.20 -1.10
N ASP A 320 -5.27 -19.02 -2.32
CA ASP A 320 -6.08 -18.58 -3.47
C ASP A 320 -7.20 -19.56 -3.80
N SER A 321 -6.90 -20.87 -3.76
CA SER A 321 -7.91 -21.91 -3.99
C SER A 321 -9.06 -21.84 -2.97
N ARG A 322 -8.75 -21.56 -1.69
CA ARG A 322 -9.78 -21.40 -0.64
C ARG A 322 -10.57 -20.11 -0.80
N SER A 323 -9.90 -19.01 -1.15
CA SER A 323 -10.56 -17.72 -1.41
C SER A 323 -11.54 -17.82 -2.58
N LEU A 324 -11.11 -18.43 -3.70
CA LEU A 324 -11.97 -18.68 -4.86
C LEU A 324 -13.11 -19.64 -4.55
N ALA A 325 -12.86 -20.72 -3.80
CA ALA A 325 -13.91 -21.64 -3.38
C ALA A 325 -14.96 -20.94 -2.51
N THR A 326 -14.53 -20.09 -1.57
CA THR A 326 -15.41 -19.28 -0.72
C THR A 326 -16.24 -18.31 -1.58
N LEU A 327 -15.62 -17.63 -2.54
CA LEU A 327 -16.30 -16.73 -3.47
C LEU A 327 -17.42 -17.43 -4.26
N LEU A 328 -17.14 -18.65 -4.76
CA LEU A 328 -18.10 -19.46 -5.49
C LEU A 328 -19.24 -19.99 -4.62
N LEU A 329 -19.02 -20.15 -3.32
CA LEU A 329 -20.06 -20.57 -2.37
C LEU A 329 -20.94 -19.40 -1.90
N ILE A 330 -20.41 -18.18 -1.95
CA ILE A 330 -21.13 -16.95 -1.57
C ILE A 330 -22.04 -16.45 -2.70
N ARG A 331 -21.62 -16.65 -3.96
CA ARG A 331 -22.44 -16.35 -5.15
C ARG A 331 -23.58 -17.35 -5.34
#